data_AF-A0A343TK51-F1
#
_entry.id   AF-A0A343TK51-F1
#
_cell.length_a   1.000
_cell.length_b   1.000
_cell.length_c   1.000
_cell.angle_alpha   90.00
_cell.angle_beta   90.00
_cell.angle_gamma   90.00
#
_symmetry.space_group_name_H-M   'P 1'
#
loop_
_entity.id
_entity.type
_entity.pdbx_description
1 polymer ?
#
loop_
_entity_poly.entity_id
_entity_poly.type
_entity_poly.pdbx_seq_one_letter_code
_entity_poly.pdbx_strand_id
1 'polypeptide(L)'
;MTDAGRAESAEVERAAAAGREPAEDDADSTTVADSTTPDDDQVEDPYEDLTVPMGAIANPKTSLVNETGSWRESRPVIHHEPCVGCGLCVTFCPDGAVHRVDDFQGSGRSIPGDRRPVPRAAKHDGHQQVAVDYRYCKGCGICETECPIDAIDMIPEVK
;
A
#
# COMPACT_ATOMS: atom_id res chain seq x y z
N MET A 1 -19.50 -12.86 49.36
CA MET A 1 -18.27 -12.50 50.09
C MET A 1 -17.15 -12.57 49.05
N THR A 2 -17.11 -11.57 48.16
CA THR A 2 -16.21 -10.38 48.20
C THR A 2 -14.78 -10.79 47.84
N ASP A 3 -14.35 -10.54 46.60
CA ASP A 3 -13.46 -9.43 46.17
C ASP A 3 -12.10 -10.09 45.82
N ALA A 4 -11.35 -9.87 44.73
CA ALA A 4 -11.03 -8.70 43.93
C ALA A 4 -10.85 -9.14 42.45
N GLY A 5 -11.10 -8.36 41.41
CA GLY A 5 -10.82 -6.93 41.26
C GLY A 5 -9.55 -6.75 40.42
N ARG A 6 -9.63 -6.99 39.11
CA ARG A 6 -8.59 -6.59 38.14
C ARG A 6 -9.01 -5.25 37.52
N ALA A 7 -8.64 -4.16 38.19
CA ALA A 7 -8.27 -2.92 37.51
C ALA A 7 -6.99 -3.23 36.69
N GLU A 8 -6.68 -2.63 35.55
CA GLU A 8 -6.74 -1.21 35.22
C GLU A 8 -7.10 -1.01 33.74
N SER A 9 -7.87 0.04 33.48
CA SER A 9 -8.30 0.55 32.18
C SER A 9 -7.83 1.99 32.06
N ALA A 10 -7.59 2.45 30.83
CA ALA A 10 -7.11 3.78 30.45
C ALA A 10 -5.63 3.97 30.83
N GLU A 11 -4.74 4.42 29.95
CA GLU A 11 -4.75 5.77 29.37
C GLU A 11 -4.02 5.77 28.02
N VAL A 12 -4.74 5.99 26.91
CA VAL A 12 -4.16 6.53 25.67
C VAL A 12 -5.18 7.44 25.02
N GLU A 13 -5.36 8.64 25.58
CA GLU A 13 -5.93 9.76 24.84
C GLU A 13 -5.35 11.09 25.35
N ARG A 14 -4.91 11.90 24.37
CA ARG A 14 -4.87 13.37 24.30
C ARG A 14 -3.47 13.94 24.05
N ALA A 15 -3.29 14.43 22.82
CA ALA A 15 -3.07 15.86 22.59
C ALA A 15 -3.04 16.14 21.08
N ALA A 16 -4.13 16.69 20.56
CA ALA A 16 -4.15 17.46 19.33
C ALA A 16 -4.50 18.91 19.67
N ALA A 17 -3.88 19.83 18.92
CA ALA A 17 -4.22 21.24 18.69
C ALA A 17 -3.65 22.33 19.62
N ALA A 18 -2.70 23.10 19.07
CA ALA A 18 -2.60 24.57 19.04
C ALA A 18 -1.40 24.90 18.12
N GLY A 19 -1.36 25.81 17.14
CA GLY A 19 -2.20 26.95 16.78
C GLY A 19 -1.30 28.17 16.53
N ARG A 20 -1.01 28.46 15.24
CA ARG A 20 -0.85 29.78 14.56
C ARG A 20 0.29 30.75 15.00
N GLU A 21 1.07 31.35 14.09
CA GLU A 21 0.96 32.68 13.42
C GLU A 21 2.40 33.04 12.94
N PRO A 22 2.71 34.11 12.15
CA PRO A 22 1.95 34.93 11.21
C PRO A 22 2.71 35.16 9.86
N ALA A 23 2.17 36.11 9.10
CA ALA A 23 2.42 36.54 7.73
C ALA A 23 3.79 37.18 7.40
N GLU A 24 3.97 37.29 6.09
CA GLU A 24 4.96 37.98 5.26
C GLU A 24 5.48 39.37 5.71
N ASP A 25 6.78 39.62 5.45
CA ASP A 25 7.35 40.96 5.25
C ASP A 25 8.25 40.94 4.00
N ASP A 26 7.93 41.84 3.07
CA ASP A 26 8.55 42.09 1.76
C ASP A 26 9.91 42.83 1.84
N ALA A 27 10.62 42.78 0.70
CA ALA A 27 11.79 43.58 0.27
C ALA A 27 13.18 42.99 0.62
N ASP A 28 14.19 43.03 -0.25
CA ASP A 28 14.51 43.98 -1.32
C ASP A 28 15.41 43.31 -2.37
N SER A 29 15.42 43.96 -3.52
CA SER A 29 15.90 43.64 -4.85
C SER A 29 17.40 43.37 -5.05
N THR A 30 17.65 42.87 -6.27
CA THR A 30 18.91 42.96 -7.03
C THR A 30 20.07 42.06 -6.61
N THR A 31 20.08 40.83 -7.14
CA THR A 31 21.16 40.37 -8.04
C THR A 31 20.69 39.12 -8.77
N VAL A 32 20.59 39.20 -10.10
CA VAL A 32 20.60 38.00 -10.95
C VAL A 32 22.02 37.44 -10.88
N ALA A 33 22.17 36.26 -10.27
CA ALA A 33 23.38 35.47 -10.29
C ALA A 33 23.05 34.10 -10.88
N ASP A 34 23.84 33.78 -11.91
CA ASP A 34 24.07 32.53 -12.62
C ASP A 34 23.24 31.31 -12.18
N SER A 35 22.57 30.66 -13.14
CA SER A 35 21.87 29.39 -12.94
C SER A 35 22.88 28.25 -12.73
N THR A 36 23.59 28.28 -11.60
CA THR A 36 24.13 27.07 -11.01
C THR A 36 22.93 26.33 -10.44
N THR A 37 22.38 25.41 -11.23
CA THR A 37 21.72 24.25 -10.61
C THR A 37 22.67 23.78 -9.51
N PRO A 38 22.23 23.68 -8.24
CA PRO A 38 23.12 23.19 -7.20
C PRO A 38 23.68 21.86 -7.69
N ASP A 39 25.00 21.78 -7.77
CA ASP A 39 25.71 20.54 -8.04
C ASP A 39 25.08 19.45 -7.15
N ASP A 40 24.88 18.26 -7.70
CA ASP A 40 24.27 17.06 -7.07
C ASP A 40 24.91 16.68 -5.70
N ASP A 41 25.96 17.39 -5.28
CA ASP A 41 26.73 17.24 -4.04
C ASP A 41 26.03 17.76 -2.76
N GLN A 42 24.79 18.24 -2.81
CA GLN A 42 24.08 18.77 -1.62
C GLN A 42 22.82 17.98 -1.22
N VAL A 43 22.56 16.83 -1.84
CA VAL A 43 21.57 15.88 -1.31
C VAL A 43 22.33 14.94 -0.38
N GLU A 44 22.20 15.13 0.95
CA GLU A 44 22.73 14.17 1.91
C GLU A 44 22.11 12.80 1.60
N ASP A 45 22.92 11.87 1.06
CA ASP A 45 22.49 10.51 0.80
C ASP A 45 22.26 9.84 2.16
N PRO A 46 21.01 9.47 2.51
CA PRO A 46 20.70 8.87 3.81
C PRO A 46 21.37 7.50 4.00
N TYR A 47 22.06 6.99 2.96
CA TYR A 47 22.82 5.75 2.97
C TYR A 47 24.34 5.96 2.95
N GLU A 48 24.83 7.20 2.97
CA GLU A 48 26.27 7.51 2.88
C GLU A 48 27.06 6.92 4.06
N ASP A 49 26.48 6.91 5.26
CA ASP A 49 27.08 6.33 6.47
C ASP A 49 26.35 5.03 6.91
N LEU A 50 25.66 4.36 5.98
CA LEU A 50 24.99 3.10 6.27
C LEU A 50 26.02 1.97 6.38
N THR A 51 26.63 1.84 7.55
CA THR A 51 27.32 0.62 7.94
C THR A 51 26.27 -0.47 8.12
N VAL A 52 25.94 -1.21 7.04
CA VAL A 52 25.04 -2.37 7.12
C VAL A 52 25.71 -3.38 8.05
N PRO A 53 25.20 -3.60 9.28
CA PRO A 53 25.78 -4.63 10.14
C PRO A 53 25.66 -5.95 9.40
N MET A 54 26.71 -6.77 9.44
CA MET A 54 26.69 -8.10 8.85
C MET A 54 25.59 -8.93 9.54
N GLY A 55 24.39 -8.93 8.94
CA GLY A 55 23.20 -9.59 9.45
C GLY A 55 22.31 -8.70 10.35
N ALA A 56 21.20 -8.22 9.80
CA ALA A 56 20.06 -7.78 10.60
C ALA A 56 19.15 -8.98 10.90
N ILE A 57 18.81 -9.22 12.16
CA ILE A 57 17.76 -10.18 12.54
C ILE A 57 16.43 -9.42 12.51
N ALA A 58 15.70 -9.56 11.41
CA ALA A 58 14.30 -9.16 11.38
C ALA A 58 13.47 -10.15 12.23
N ASN A 59 12.49 -9.64 12.99
CA ASN A 59 11.52 -10.52 13.63
C ASN A 59 10.82 -11.39 12.57
N PRO A 60 10.49 -12.66 12.87
CA PRO A 60 9.74 -13.48 11.92
C PRO A 60 8.40 -12.82 11.60
N LYS A 61 7.92 -12.99 10.35
CA LYS A 61 6.66 -12.42 9.83
C LYS A 61 6.62 -10.90 9.62
N THR A 62 7.76 -10.20 9.60
CA THR A 62 7.78 -8.75 9.25
C THR A 62 7.20 -8.44 7.87
N SER A 63 7.24 -9.38 6.92
CA SER A 63 6.61 -9.24 5.60
C SER A 63 5.08 -9.06 5.64
N LEU A 64 4.41 -9.54 6.70
CA LEU A 64 2.97 -9.32 6.91
C LEU A 64 2.65 -7.97 7.55
N VAL A 65 3.67 -7.28 8.07
CA VAL A 65 3.53 -5.94 8.66
C VAL A 65 3.90 -4.87 7.64
N ASN A 66 4.78 -5.21 6.69
CA ASN A 66 5.20 -4.31 5.65
C ASN A 66 4.17 -4.27 4.52
N GLU A 67 3.14 -3.45 4.70
CA GLU A 67 2.19 -3.11 3.63
C GLU A 67 2.94 -2.36 2.52
N THR A 68 2.90 -2.91 1.31
CA THR A 68 3.70 -2.42 0.18
C THR A 68 2.84 -1.95 -0.98
N GLY A 69 1.53 -1.90 -0.76
CA GLY A 69 0.55 -1.47 -1.73
C GLY A 69 0.71 -0.02 -2.15
N SER A 70 1.18 0.85 -1.26
CA SER A 70 1.39 2.28 -1.56
C SER A 70 2.49 2.54 -2.60
N TRP A 71 3.30 1.53 -2.95
CA TRP A 71 4.44 1.68 -3.86
C TRP A 71 4.04 1.76 -5.33
N ARG A 72 2.86 1.25 -5.69
CA ARG A 72 2.43 1.17 -7.09
C ARG A 72 2.04 2.53 -7.66
N GLU A 73 2.20 2.69 -8.96
CA GLU A 73 1.68 3.82 -9.75
C GLU A 73 0.36 3.48 -10.44
N SER A 74 0.06 2.18 -10.61
CA SER A 74 -1.19 1.70 -11.20
C SER A 74 -1.67 0.44 -10.49
N ARG A 75 -2.97 0.15 -10.55
CA ARG A 75 -3.60 -0.99 -9.89
C ARG A 75 -4.41 -1.83 -10.89
N PRO A 76 -4.46 -3.16 -10.70
CA PRO A 76 -5.37 -3.99 -11.49
C PRO A 76 -6.82 -3.80 -11.05
N VAL A 77 -7.74 -3.75 -12.00
CA VAL A 77 -9.19 -3.84 -11.82
C VAL A 77 -9.67 -5.08 -12.54
N ILE A 78 -10.26 -6.00 -11.79
CA ILE A 78 -10.77 -7.26 -12.34
C ILE A 78 -12.23 -7.08 -12.73
N HIS A 79 -12.56 -7.38 -13.98
CA HIS A 79 -13.92 -7.42 -14.48
C HIS A 79 -14.49 -8.82 -14.30
N HIS A 80 -15.37 -8.97 -13.31
CA HIS A 80 -15.85 -10.30 -12.91
C HIS A 80 -16.83 -10.93 -13.90
N GLU A 81 -17.50 -10.13 -14.73
CA GLU A 81 -18.45 -10.61 -15.75
C GLU A 81 -17.77 -11.40 -16.88
N PRO A 82 -16.71 -10.90 -17.55
CA PRO A 82 -15.97 -11.71 -18.52
C PRO A 82 -15.08 -12.77 -17.86
N CYS A 83 -14.77 -12.66 -16.56
CA CYS A 83 -13.82 -13.54 -15.88
C CYS A 83 -14.26 -15.01 -15.81
N VAL A 84 -13.51 -15.90 -16.48
CA VAL A 84 -13.77 -17.36 -16.47
C VAL A 84 -13.19 -18.09 -15.24
N GLY A 85 -12.58 -17.37 -14.29
CA GLY A 85 -12.08 -17.94 -13.04
C GLY A 85 -10.90 -18.91 -13.16
N CYS A 86 -10.11 -18.83 -14.24
CA CYS A 86 -8.99 -19.73 -14.54
C CYS A 86 -7.92 -19.74 -13.44
N GLY A 87 -7.71 -18.60 -12.76
CA GLY A 87 -6.75 -18.46 -11.67
C GLY A 87 -5.30 -18.25 -12.11
N LEU A 88 -5.02 -18.00 -13.40
CA LEU A 88 -3.64 -17.70 -13.85
C LEU A 88 -3.08 -16.45 -13.16
N CYS A 89 -3.89 -15.42 -12.97
CA CYS A 89 -3.52 -14.22 -12.22
C CYS A 89 -3.16 -14.51 -10.75
N VAL A 90 -3.74 -15.54 -10.13
CA VAL A 90 -3.38 -16.01 -8.78
C VAL A 90 -2.01 -16.69 -8.83
N THR A 91 -1.85 -17.63 -9.77
CA THR A 91 -0.62 -18.43 -9.91
C THR A 91 0.60 -17.59 -10.25
N PHE A 92 0.45 -16.59 -11.13
CA PHE A 92 1.57 -15.78 -11.61
C PHE A 92 1.81 -14.51 -10.80
N CYS A 93 1.00 -14.23 -9.78
CA CYS A 93 1.25 -13.07 -8.92
C CYS A 93 2.52 -13.31 -8.08
N PRO A 94 3.61 -12.55 -8.30
CA PRO A 94 4.87 -12.78 -7.58
C PRO A 94 4.76 -12.45 -6.09
N ASP A 95 3.81 -11.58 -5.72
CA ASP A 95 3.57 -11.14 -4.35
C ASP A 95 2.43 -11.90 -3.66
N GLY A 96 1.76 -12.83 -4.35
CA GLY A 96 0.57 -13.52 -3.83
C GLY A 96 -0.59 -12.58 -3.48
N ALA A 97 -0.61 -11.37 -4.04
CA ALA A 97 -1.63 -10.35 -3.75
C ALA A 97 -2.99 -10.68 -4.39
N VAL A 98 -3.01 -11.48 -5.47
CA VAL A 98 -4.24 -11.96 -6.11
C VAL A 98 -4.61 -13.33 -5.53
N HIS A 99 -5.85 -13.50 -5.07
CA HIS A 99 -6.31 -14.72 -4.41
C HIS A 99 -7.74 -15.05 -4.83
N ARG A 100 -8.17 -16.31 -4.67
CA ARG A 100 -9.59 -16.67 -4.84
C ARG A 100 -10.38 -16.16 -3.64
N VAL A 101 -11.62 -15.72 -3.87
CA VAL A 101 -12.44 -15.08 -2.83
C VAL A 101 -12.75 -16.02 -1.66
N ASP A 102 -12.82 -17.33 -1.90
CA ASP A 102 -13.01 -18.37 -0.89
C ASP A 102 -11.74 -18.72 -0.10
N ASP A 103 -10.56 -18.45 -0.66
CA ASP A 103 -9.28 -18.73 -0.01
C ASP A 103 -8.89 -17.65 1.02
N PHE A 104 -9.61 -16.52 1.05
CA PHE A 104 -9.16 -15.33 1.77
C PHE A 104 -9.45 -15.36 3.28
N GLN A 105 -8.37 -15.37 4.07
CA GLN A 105 -8.40 -15.18 5.53
C GLN A 105 -8.08 -13.73 5.96
N GLY A 106 -7.90 -12.79 5.02
CA GLY A 106 -7.47 -11.42 5.30
C GLY A 106 -8.61 -10.43 5.61
N SER A 107 -8.25 -9.21 6.02
CA SER A 107 -9.15 -8.21 6.65
C SER A 107 -10.13 -7.49 5.72
N GLY A 108 -10.19 -7.87 4.44
CA GLY A 108 -11.06 -7.29 3.41
C GLY A 108 -10.85 -5.79 3.18
N ARG A 109 -9.73 -5.24 3.64
CA ARG A 109 -9.36 -3.82 3.55
C ARG A 109 -7.98 -3.71 2.95
N SER A 110 -7.87 -2.87 1.95
CA SER A 110 -6.75 -2.81 1.03
C SER A 110 -5.70 -1.75 1.36
N ILE A 111 -5.88 -0.99 2.44
CA ILE A 111 -5.00 -0.01 3.15
C ILE A 111 -5.94 0.64 4.21
N PRO A 112 -5.47 1.20 5.34
CA PRO A 112 -6.32 2.02 6.20
C PRO A 112 -7.06 3.10 5.40
N GLY A 113 -8.38 2.95 5.24
CA GLY A 113 -9.22 3.89 4.48
C GLY A 113 -9.54 3.46 3.05
N ASP A 114 -8.92 2.41 2.50
CA ASP A 114 -9.31 1.89 1.19
C ASP A 114 -10.63 1.13 1.27
N ARG A 115 -11.68 1.71 0.68
CA ARG A 115 -13.05 1.20 0.62
C ARG A 115 -13.39 0.61 -0.74
N ARG A 116 -12.40 0.35 -1.60
CA ARG A 116 -12.64 -0.23 -2.92
C ARG A 116 -13.34 -1.59 -2.78
N PRO A 117 -14.37 -1.84 -3.59
CA PRO A 117 -15.18 -3.05 -3.46
C PRO A 117 -14.36 -4.27 -3.88
N VAL A 118 -14.21 -5.22 -2.95
CA VAL A 118 -13.81 -6.60 -3.28
C VAL A 118 -15.06 -7.44 -3.46
N PRO A 119 -15.08 -8.41 -4.39
CA PRO A 119 -16.22 -9.29 -4.55
C PRO A 119 -16.52 -10.05 -3.26
N ARG A 120 -17.78 -10.00 -2.83
CA ARG A 120 -18.25 -10.70 -1.62
C ARG A 120 -18.66 -12.14 -1.91
N ALA A 121 -19.05 -12.43 -3.15
CA ALA A 121 -19.47 -13.75 -3.56
C ALA A 121 -18.27 -14.56 -4.05
N ALA A 122 -18.17 -15.82 -3.61
CA ALA A 122 -17.11 -16.72 -4.06
C ALA A 122 -17.17 -17.01 -5.57
N LYS A 123 -18.34 -16.89 -6.21
CA LYS A 123 -18.56 -17.24 -7.61
C LYS A 123 -19.38 -16.20 -8.37
N HIS A 124 -19.13 -16.06 -9.67
CA HIS A 124 -19.96 -15.34 -10.64
C HIS A 124 -20.22 -16.29 -11.81
N ASP A 125 -21.47 -16.53 -12.16
CA ASP A 125 -21.86 -17.37 -13.31
C ASP A 125 -21.23 -18.76 -13.32
N GLY A 126 -21.04 -19.32 -12.11
CA GLY A 126 -20.43 -20.64 -11.91
C GLY A 126 -18.89 -20.63 -11.86
N HIS A 127 -18.24 -19.54 -12.27
CA HIS A 127 -16.80 -19.36 -12.21
C HIS A 127 -16.34 -18.85 -10.85
N GLN A 128 -15.15 -19.28 -10.41
CA GLN A 128 -14.58 -18.84 -9.16
C GLN A 128 -14.08 -17.40 -9.28
N GLN A 129 -14.55 -16.53 -8.39
CA GLN A 129 -14.09 -15.14 -8.36
C GLN A 129 -12.73 -15.03 -7.69
N VAL A 130 -11.96 -14.05 -8.15
CA VAL A 130 -10.66 -13.66 -7.59
C VAL A 130 -10.75 -12.24 -7.05
N ALA A 131 -9.94 -11.92 -6.07
CA ALA A 131 -9.81 -10.59 -5.49
C ALA A 131 -8.35 -10.21 -5.36
N VAL A 132 -8.09 -8.90 -5.31
CA VAL A 132 -6.74 -8.34 -5.14
C VAL A 132 -6.63 -7.72 -3.76
N ASP A 133 -5.65 -8.16 -2.98
CA ASP A 133 -5.26 -7.45 -1.75
C ASP A 133 -4.35 -6.28 -2.13
N TYR A 134 -4.94 -5.10 -2.27
CA TYR A 134 -4.16 -3.91 -2.59
C TYR A 134 -3.25 -3.42 -1.44
N ARG A 135 -3.18 -4.08 -0.28
CA ARG A 135 -2.11 -3.80 0.70
C ARG A 135 -0.76 -4.34 0.27
N TYR A 136 -0.77 -5.35 -0.61
CA TYR A 136 0.44 -6.05 -1.05
C TYR A 136 0.62 -6.01 -2.58
N CYS A 137 -0.42 -5.66 -3.33
CA CYS A 137 -0.32 -5.49 -4.77
C CYS A 137 0.65 -4.35 -5.13
N LYS A 138 1.72 -4.69 -5.85
CA LYS A 138 2.75 -3.75 -6.34
C LYS A 138 2.41 -3.07 -7.66
N GLY A 139 1.35 -3.50 -8.32
CA GLY A 139 0.96 -2.96 -9.63
C GLY A 139 1.90 -3.35 -10.78
N CYS A 140 2.50 -4.56 -10.76
CA CYS A 140 3.44 -5.00 -11.78
C CYS A 140 2.82 -5.37 -13.14
N GLY A 141 1.50 -5.50 -13.24
CA GLY A 141 0.79 -5.80 -14.50
C GLY A 141 0.81 -7.26 -14.97
N ILE A 142 1.57 -8.16 -14.33
CA ILE A 142 1.66 -9.58 -14.75
C ILE A 142 0.28 -10.25 -14.83
N CYS A 143 -0.63 -9.93 -13.90
CA CYS A 143 -1.97 -10.50 -13.89
C CYS A 143 -2.81 -10.10 -15.11
N GLU A 144 -2.64 -8.87 -15.63
CA GLU A 144 -3.28 -8.41 -16.87
C GLU A 144 -2.69 -9.16 -18.07
N THR A 145 -1.36 -9.17 -18.20
CA THR A 145 -0.65 -9.84 -19.30
C THR A 145 -0.96 -11.32 -19.42
N GLU A 146 -1.09 -12.03 -18.29
CA GLU A 146 -1.34 -13.48 -18.26
C GLU A 146 -2.83 -13.83 -18.33
N CYS A 147 -3.73 -12.83 -18.39
CA CYS A 147 -5.16 -13.09 -18.47
C CYS A 147 -5.53 -13.55 -19.89
N PRO A 148 -6.06 -14.77 -20.08
CA PRO A 148 -6.28 -15.34 -21.41
C PRO A 148 -7.50 -14.74 -22.13
N ILE A 149 -8.22 -13.83 -21.48
CA ILE A 149 -9.49 -13.25 -21.91
C ILE A 149 -9.54 -11.74 -21.65
N ASP A 150 -8.41 -11.12 -21.29
CA ASP A 150 -8.29 -9.68 -21.05
C ASP A 150 -9.32 -9.11 -20.04
N ALA A 151 -9.61 -9.87 -18.97
CA ALA A 151 -10.59 -9.48 -17.95
C ALA A 151 -10.03 -8.54 -16.86
N ILE A 152 -8.82 -8.00 -17.04
CA ILE A 152 -8.13 -7.19 -16.03
C ILE A 152 -7.58 -5.95 -16.71
N ASP A 153 -7.90 -4.77 -16.17
CA ASP A 153 -7.33 -3.48 -16.63
C ASP A 153 -6.39 -2.90 -15.58
N MET A 154 -5.23 -2.40 -16.01
CA MET A 154 -4.37 -1.57 -15.17
C MET A 154 -4.80 -0.10 -15.18
N ILE A 155 -5.28 0.39 -14.03
CA ILE A 155 -5.74 1.77 -13.84
C ILE A 155 -4.71 2.58 -13.05
N PRO A 156 -4.25 3.74 -13.54
CA PRO A 156 -3.36 4.63 -12.80
C PRO A 156 -3.92 5.05 -11.43
N GLU A 157 -3.07 5.16 -10.41
CA GLU A 157 -3.41 5.74 -9.11
C GLU A 157 -2.91 7.19 -9.05
N VAL A 158 -3.79 8.12 -8.65
CA VAL A 158 -3.40 9.51 -8.39
C VAL A 158 -2.96 9.57 -6.93
N LYS A 159 -1.72 10.03 -6.68
CA LYS A 159 -1.19 10.26 -5.34
C LYS A 159 -1.43 11.70 -4.90
#